data_AF-A0A2J6W1E3-F1
#
_entry.id   AF-A0A2J6W1E3-F1
#
_cell.length_a   1.000
_cell.length_b   1.000
_cell.length_c   1.000
_cell.angle_alpha   90.00
_cell.angle_beta   90.00
_cell.angle_gamma   90.00
#
_symmetry.space_group_name_H-M   'P 1'
#
loop_
_entity.id
_entity.type
_entity.pdbx_description
1 polymer ?
#
loop_
_entity_poly.entity_id
_entity_poly.type
_entity_poly.pdbx_seq_one_letter_code
_entity_poly.pdbx_strand_id
1 'polypeptide(L)'
;MDKEKIYWIVKQVFLGILEGIFYSIIYVYLLPYLLTLLSSSLSSQIPLLALPFSSEIYIYIGLFVGLDVVARIMKGTIYNPLLRASSSLLGLLIVLSYFNGGVLSVGPISTNGGQVYMTLDLSLILLIYVAFIIAPGIIIPFIEYFVENKR
;
A
#
# COMPACT_ATOMS: atom_id res chain seq x y z
N MET A 1 -28.88 24.91 1.09
CA MET A 1 -28.16 23.65 0.81
C MET A 1 -29.01 22.52 1.35
N ASP A 2 -29.48 21.60 0.48
CA ASP A 2 -30.41 20.54 0.89
C ASP A 2 -29.80 19.60 1.93
N LYS A 3 -30.55 19.31 2.99
CA LYS A 3 -30.13 18.39 4.07
C LYS A 3 -29.72 17.01 3.53
N GLU A 4 -30.36 16.56 2.45
CA GLU A 4 -30.05 15.30 1.77
C GLU A 4 -28.67 15.32 1.10
N LYS A 5 -28.28 16.42 0.44
CA LYS A 5 -26.94 16.58 -0.13
C LYS A 5 -25.87 16.56 0.94
N ILE A 6 -26.12 17.21 2.08
CA ILE A 6 -25.18 17.23 3.21
C ILE A 6 -25.01 15.82 3.77
N TYR A 7 -26.11 15.09 3.98
CA TYR A 7 -26.06 13.71 4.46
C TYR A 7 -25.29 12.78 3.50
N TRP A 8 -25.52 12.92 2.18
CA TRP A 8 -24.81 12.16 1.18
C TRP A 8 -23.30 12.43 1.20
N ILE A 9 -22.89 13.70 1.26
CA ILE A 9 -21.46 14.08 1.32
C ILE A 9 -20.82 13.52 2.58
N VAL A 10 -21.45 13.71 3.76
CA VAL A 10 -20.92 13.21 5.04
C VAL A 10 -20.76 11.69 5.01
N LYS A 11 -21.72 10.96 4.43
CA LYS A 11 -21.63 9.51 4.25
C LYS A 11 -20.44 9.11 3.36
N GLN A 12 -20.21 9.81 2.24
CA GLN A 12 -19.07 9.51 1.36
C GLN A 12 -17.74 9.80 2.04
N VAL A 13 -17.65 10.91 2.78
CA VAL A 13 -16.45 11.27 3.55
C VAL A 13 -16.14 10.19 4.58
N PHE A 14 -17.13 9.75 5.36
CA PHE A 14 -16.92 8.72 6.38
C PHE A 14 -16.44 7.40 5.76
N LEU A 15 -17.07 6.98 4.65
CA LEU A 15 -16.66 5.77 3.95
C LEU A 15 -15.25 5.88 3.35
N GLY A 16 -14.87 7.06 2.84
CA GLY A 16 -13.54 7.29 2.29
C GLY A 16 -12.46 7.32 3.35
N ILE A 17 -12.75 7.90 4.51
CA ILE A 17 -11.86 7.85 5.67
C ILE A 17 -11.63 6.40 6.09
N LEU A 18 -12.70 5.60 6.16
CA LEU A 18 -12.60 4.20 6.58
C LEU A 18 -11.75 3.37 5.60
N GLU A 19 -11.92 3.59 4.30
CA GLU A 19 -11.13 2.94 3.24
C GLU A 19 -9.65 3.37 3.28
N GLY A 20 -9.38 4.67 3.37
CA GLY A 20 -8.01 5.18 3.47
C GLY A 20 -7.30 4.76 4.76
N ILE A 21 -8.01 4.67 5.87
CA ILE A 21 -7.48 4.09 7.12
C ILE A 21 -7.15 2.60 6.91
N PHE A 22 -8.00 1.85 6.23
CA PHE A 22 -7.74 0.44 5.97
C PHE A 22 -6.46 0.23 5.15
N TYR A 23 -6.28 1.01 4.08
CA TYR A 23 -5.04 1.01 3.30
C TYR A 23 -3.83 1.42 4.13
N SER A 24 -3.99 2.44 4.97
CA SER A 24 -2.93 2.88 5.89
C SER A 24 -2.53 1.78 6.86
N ILE A 25 -3.49 1.06 7.45
CA ILE A 25 -3.21 -0.08 8.34
C ILE A 25 -2.42 -1.15 7.60
N ILE A 26 -2.80 -1.50 6.38
CA ILE A 26 -2.12 -2.53 5.61
C ILE A 26 -0.69 -2.11 5.26
N TYR A 27 -0.53 -0.94 4.62
CA TYR A 27 0.75 -0.56 4.02
C TYR A 27 1.72 0.09 4.99
N VAL A 28 1.22 0.86 5.97
CA VAL A 28 2.05 1.64 6.89
C VAL A 28 2.33 0.89 8.18
N TYR A 29 1.44 -0.02 8.61
CA TYR A 29 1.60 -0.75 9.88
C TYR A 29 1.82 -2.25 9.68
N LEU A 30 0.91 -2.95 9.01
CA LEU A 30 0.92 -4.40 8.93
C LEU A 30 2.08 -4.92 8.08
N LEU A 31 2.30 -4.34 6.91
CA LEU A 31 3.37 -4.75 6.00
C LEU A 31 4.76 -4.61 6.64
N PRO A 32 5.15 -3.44 7.18
CA PRO A 32 6.41 -3.33 7.91
C PRO A 32 6.50 -4.30 9.10
N TYR A 33 5.41 -4.50 9.85
CA TYR A 33 5.39 -5.47 10.94
C TYR A 33 5.67 -6.91 10.46
N LEU A 34 5.03 -7.36 9.38
CA LEU A 34 5.29 -8.68 8.80
C LEU A 34 6.73 -8.83 8.32
N LEU A 35 7.31 -7.77 7.74
CA LEU A 35 8.71 -7.75 7.34
C LEU A 35 9.65 -7.86 8.55
N THR A 36 9.34 -7.17 9.65
CA THR A 36 10.13 -7.30 10.88
C THR A 36 10.07 -8.72 11.45
N LEU A 37 8.91 -9.37 11.44
CA LEU A 37 8.78 -10.77 11.88
C LEU A 37 9.65 -11.71 11.04
N LEU A 38 9.55 -11.60 9.71
CA LEU A 38 10.38 -12.39 8.79
C LEU A 38 11.87 -12.15 9.06
N SER A 39 12.29 -10.89 9.22
CA SER A 39 13.69 -10.56 9.48
C SER A 39 14.18 -11.07 10.85
N SER A 40 13.39 -10.94 11.91
CA SER A 40 13.75 -11.39 13.25
C SER A 40 13.96 -12.91 13.33
N SER A 41 13.28 -13.67 12.48
CA SER A 41 13.44 -15.12 12.38
C SER A 41 14.70 -15.55 11.61
N LEU A 42 15.28 -14.66 10.78
CA LEU A 42 16.43 -14.95 9.91
C LEU A 42 17.81 -14.51 10.46
N SER A 43 17.93 -14.30 11.77
CA SER A 43 19.12 -13.86 12.54
C SER A 43 19.08 -12.38 12.97
N SER A 44 19.58 -12.15 14.18
CA SER A 44 19.63 -10.90 14.94
C SER A 44 20.50 -9.77 14.33
N GLN A 45 20.91 -9.92 13.06
CA GLN A 45 21.83 -9.01 12.36
C GLN A 45 21.25 -8.40 11.10
N ILE A 46 19.98 -8.68 10.76
CA ILE A 46 19.31 -7.89 9.74
C ILE A 46 19.22 -6.47 10.30
N PRO A 47 19.80 -5.46 9.62
CA PRO A 47 19.64 -4.09 10.06
C PRO A 47 18.14 -3.89 10.22
N LEU A 48 17.72 -3.52 11.43
CA LEU A 48 16.35 -3.16 11.75
C LEU A 48 15.88 -2.39 10.52
N LEU A 49 14.98 -2.96 9.71
CA LEU A 49 14.38 -2.20 8.61
C LEU A 49 13.86 -0.99 9.35
N ALA A 50 14.51 0.16 9.15
CA ALA A 50 14.25 1.33 9.94
C ALA A 50 12.81 1.63 9.60
N LEU A 51 11.92 1.20 10.50
CA LEU A 51 10.51 1.43 10.40
C LEU A 51 10.45 2.93 10.17
N PRO A 52 9.82 3.41 9.08
CA PRO A 52 9.73 4.82 8.85
C PRO A 52 8.71 5.36 9.86
N PHE A 53 8.95 5.20 11.16
CA PHE A 53 8.27 5.85 12.27
C PHE A 53 8.74 7.31 12.38
N SER A 54 9.01 7.93 11.24
CA SER A 54 9.23 9.37 11.12
C SER A 54 7.89 10.09 11.06
N SER A 55 7.93 11.41 11.23
CA SER A 55 6.82 12.33 11.01
C SER A 55 6.12 12.17 9.63
N GLU A 56 6.73 11.43 8.70
CA GLU A 56 6.22 11.16 7.35
C GLU A 56 5.06 10.14 7.33
N ILE A 57 4.86 9.33 8.38
CA ILE A 57 3.70 8.41 8.48
C ILE A 57 2.38 9.16 8.30
N TYR A 58 2.26 10.32 8.96
CA TYR A 58 1.06 11.13 8.87
C TYR A 58 0.81 11.65 7.44
N ILE A 59 1.87 11.82 6.64
CA ILE A 59 1.76 12.20 5.23
C ILE A 59 1.18 11.03 4.43
N TYR A 60 1.67 9.81 4.62
CA TYR A 60 1.13 8.63 3.93
C TYR A 60 -0.33 8.37 4.31
N ILE A 61 -0.68 8.45 5.60
CA ILE A 61 -2.06 8.31 6.07
C ILE A 61 -2.94 9.40 5.44
N GLY A 62 -2.47 10.64 5.47
CA GLY A 62 -3.18 11.78 4.86
C GLY A 62 -3.39 11.60 3.36
N LEU A 63 -2.42 11.04 2.64
CA LEU A 63 -2.53 10.75 1.21
C LEU A 63 -3.55 9.65 0.93
N PHE A 64 -3.51 8.51 1.65
CA PHE A 64 -4.50 7.44 1.49
C PHE A 64 -5.92 7.94 1.77
N VAL A 65 -6.12 8.57 2.94
CA VAL A 65 -7.43 9.12 3.33
C VAL A 65 -7.88 10.20 2.36
N GLY A 66 -7.00 11.11 1.97
CA GLY A 66 -7.32 12.18 1.03
C GLY A 66 -7.76 11.65 -0.34
N LEU A 67 -6.97 10.73 -0.91
CA LEU A 67 -7.28 10.13 -2.21
C LEU A 67 -8.61 9.38 -2.19
N ASP A 68 -8.86 8.56 -1.17
CA ASP A 68 -10.07 7.73 -1.12
C ASP A 68 -11.33 8.54 -0.79
N VAL A 69 -11.22 9.57 0.06
CA VAL A 69 -12.32 10.52 0.31
C VAL A 69 -12.67 11.28 -0.96
N VAL A 70 -11.67 11.85 -1.65
CA VAL A 70 -11.91 12.61 -2.88
C VAL A 70 -12.44 11.69 -3.98
N ALA A 71 -11.91 10.47 -4.11
CA ALA A 71 -12.41 9.48 -5.07
C ALA A 71 -13.90 9.19 -4.88
N ARG A 72 -14.33 9.00 -3.63
CA ARG A 72 -15.74 8.75 -3.31
C ARG A 72 -16.65 9.94 -3.53
N ILE A 73 -16.19 11.16 -3.22
CA ILE A 73 -16.94 12.38 -3.52
C ILE A 73 -17.09 12.54 -5.04
N MET A 74 -16.05 12.20 -5.80
CA MET A 74 -16.03 12.28 -7.27
C MET A 74 -16.62 11.04 -7.97
N LYS A 75 -17.35 10.18 -7.25
CA LYS A 75 -17.98 8.98 -7.81
C LYS A 75 -18.85 9.34 -9.02
N GLY A 76 -18.72 8.58 -10.10
CA GLY A 76 -19.40 8.83 -11.38
C GLY A 76 -18.62 9.70 -12.37
N THR A 77 -17.48 10.27 -11.96
CA THR A 77 -16.56 10.99 -12.87
C THR A 77 -15.33 10.13 -13.20
N ILE A 78 -14.60 10.50 -14.26
CA ILE A 78 -13.33 9.84 -14.64
C ILE A 78 -12.24 9.97 -13.56
N TYR A 79 -12.40 10.92 -12.62
CA TYR A 79 -11.44 11.13 -11.54
C TYR A 79 -11.54 10.07 -10.45
N ASN A 80 -12.71 9.46 -10.22
CA ASN A 80 -12.86 8.38 -9.23
C ASN A 80 -11.92 7.20 -9.51
N PRO A 81 -11.93 6.56 -10.70
CA PRO A 81 -11.01 5.46 -10.98
C PRO A 81 -9.55 5.89 -10.97
N LEU A 82 -9.22 7.12 -11.42
CA LEU A 82 -7.86 7.65 -11.37
C LEU A 82 -7.32 7.78 -9.95
N LEU A 83 -8.13 8.32 -9.03
CA LEU A 83 -7.73 8.52 -7.64
C LEU A 83 -7.59 7.19 -6.90
N ARG A 84 -8.48 6.22 -7.14
CA ARG A 84 -8.38 4.85 -6.60
C ARG A 84 -7.14 4.10 -7.12
N ALA A 85 -6.88 4.22 -8.42
CA ALA A 85 -5.66 3.67 -9.02
C ALA A 85 -4.40 4.32 -8.44
N SER A 86 -4.43 5.64 -8.19
CA SER A 86 -3.34 6.36 -7.54
C SER A 86 -3.10 5.88 -6.11
N SER A 87 -4.16 5.65 -5.33
CA SER A 87 -4.09 5.04 -3.99
C SER A 87 -3.44 3.65 -4.04
N SER A 88 -3.84 2.81 -4.99
CA SER A 88 -3.23 1.48 -5.20
C SER A 88 -1.76 1.56 -5.62
N LEU A 89 -1.41 2.51 -6.50
CA LEU A 89 -0.03 2.75 -6.93
C LEU A 89 0.85 3.24 -5.78
N LEU A 90 0.34 4.10 -4.90
CA LEU A 90 1.06 4.50 -3.68
C LEU A 90 1.35 3.29 -2.80
N GLY A 91 0.37 2.40 -2.61
CA GLY A 91 0.57 1.12 -1.91
C GLY A 91 1.70 0.30 -2.53
N LEU A 92 1.72 0.15 -3.85
CA LEU A 92 2.80 -0.55 -4.57
C LEU A 92 4.16 0.12 -4.35
N LEU A 93 4.26 1.45 -4.46
CA LEU A 93 5.53 2.16 -4.25
C LEU A 93 6.08 1.94 -2.85
N ILE A 94 5.21 1.96 -1.84
CA ILE A 94 5.57 1.63 -0.46
C ILE A 94 6.13 0.21 -0.39
N VAL A 95 5.43 -0.77 -0.97
CA VAL A 95 5.90 -2.17 -1.01
C VAL A 95 7.28 -2.27 -1.68
N LEU A 96 7.44 -1.70 -2.87
CA LEU A 96 8.70 -1.77 -3.62
C LEU A 96 9.86 -1.11 -2.86
N SER A 97 9.58 -0.03 -2.11
CA SER A 97 10.59 0.64 -1.29
C SER A 97 11.18 -0.28 -0.21
N TYR A 98 10.37 -1.19 0.34
CA TYR A 98 10.82 -2.15 1.35
C TYR A 98 11.63 -3.31 0.77
N PHE A 99 11.34 -3.72 -0.47
CA PHE A 99 11.94 -4.91 -1.07
C PHE A 99 13.20 -4.62 -1.91
N ASN A 100 13.66 -3.36 -2.00
CA ASN A 100 14.88 -2.96 -2.71
C ASN A 100 15.04 -3.65 -4.09
N GLY A 101 13.97 -3.65 -4.90
CA GLY A 101 13.94 -4.29 -6.22
C GLY A 101 13.73 -5.82 -6.23
N GLY A 102 13.46 -6.43 -5.08
CA GLY A 102 13.13 -7.85 -4.96
C GLY A 102 14.20 -8.72 -4.36
N VAL A 103 15.33 -8.18 -3.89
CA VAL A 103 16.40 -8.97 -3.28
C VAL A 103 16.58 -8.60 -1.81
N LEU A 104 16.26 -9.53 -0.91
CA LEU A 104 16.58 -9.41 0.51
C LEU A 104 17.94 -10.04 0.76
N SER A 105 18.91 -9.23 1.20
CA SER A 105 20.23 -9.70 1.60
C SER A 105 20.35 -9.72 3.13
N VAL A 106 20.71 -10.87 3.68
CA VAL A 106 20.95 -11.10 5.11
C VAL A 106 22.43 -11.40 5.29
N GLY A 107 23.14 -10.51 6.01
CA GLY A 107 24.55 -10.70 6.35
C GLY A 107 25.26 -9.40 6.71
N PRO A 108 26.52 -9.48 7.19
CA PRO A 108 27.34 -10.69 7.26
C PRO A 108 27.03 -11.57 8.49
N ILE A 109 26.76 -12.85 8.27
CA ILE A 109 26.69 -13.85 9.34
C ILE A 109 28.12 -14.36 9.58
N SER A 110 28.66 -14.10 10.76
CA SER A 110 29.99 -14.58 11.14
C SER A 110 29.98 -16.09 11.34
N THR A 111 30.73 -16.80 10.51
CA THR A 111 31.00 -18.24 10.65
C THR A 111 32.47 -18.43 11.03
N ASN A 112 32.82 -19.61 11.57
CA ASN A 112 34.19 -19.92 12.01
C ASN A 112 35.26 -19.82 10.89
N GLY A 113 34.88 -19.64 9.62
CA GLY A 113 35.79 -19.51 8.47
C GLY A 113 35.63 -18.23 7.66
N GLY A 114 34.80 -17.27 8.07
CA GLY A 114 34.59 -16.02 7.32
C GLY A 114 33.17 -15.45 7.46
N GLN A 115 32.92 -14.36 6.73
CA GLN A 115 31.61 -13.73 6.64
C GLN A 115 30.82 -14.31 5.46
N VAL A 116 29.60 -14.78 5.72
CA VAL A 116 28.71 -15.30 4.67
C VAL A 116 27.51 -14.36 4.54
N TYR A 117 27.11 -14.10 3.29
CA TYR A 117 25.89 -13.36 2.95
C TYR A 117 24.88 -14.33 2.35
N MET A 118 23.66 -14.36 2.88
CA MET A 118 22.53 -15.03 2.28
C MET A 118 21.71 -14.02 1.49
N THR A 119 21.39 -14.34 0.24
CA THR A 119 20.50 -13.51 -0.59
C THR A 119 19.25 -14.31 -0.92
N LEU A 120 18.09 -13.70 -0.73
CA LEU A 120 16.79 -14.26 -1.04
C LEU A 120 16.16 -13.41 -2.15
N ASP A 121 15.95 -14.01 -3.31
CA ASP A 121 15.24 -13.39 -4.42
C ASP A 121 13.73 -13.56 -4.26
N LEU A 122 13.05 -12.45 -4.01
CA LEU A 122 11.61 -12.32 -3.86
C LEU A 122 10.92 -11.79 -5.13
N SER A 123 11.64 -11.67 -6.26
CA SER A 123 11.09 -11.12 -7.51
C SER A 123 9.83 -11.86 -7.95
N LEU A 124 9.77 -13.18 -7.79
CA LEU A 124 8.59 -13.98 -8.14
C LEU A 124 7.39 -13.70 -7.22
N ILE A 125 7.63 -13.46 -5.93
CA ILE A 125 6.58 -13.10 -4.96
C ILE A 125 6.06 -11.69 -5.25
N LEU A 126 6.95 -10.75 -5.57
CA LEU A 126 6.57 -9.41 -6.01
C LEU A 126 5.76 -9.44 -7.31
N LEU A 127 6.13 -10.29 -8.26
CA LEU A 127 5.38 -10.47 -9.51
C LEU A 127 3.94 -10.94 -9.23
N ILE A 128 3.78 -11.96 -8.36
CA ILE A 128 2.46 -12.46 -7.96
C ILE A 128 1.66 -11.35 -7.25
N TYR A 129 2.31 -10.61 -6.36
CA TYR A 129 1.70 -9.49 -5.65
C TYR A 129 1.18 -8.41 -6.63
N VAL A 130 2.00 -8.01 -7.60
CA VAL A 130 1.60 -7.04 -8.63
C VAL A 130 0.46 -7.57 -9.48
N ALA A 131 0.56 -8.82 -9.97
CA ALA A 131 -0.39 -9.39 -10.91
C ALA A 131 -1.78 -9.63 -10.28
N PHE A 132 -1.84 -10.05 -9.01
CA PHE A 132 -3.09 -10.50 -8.38
C PHE A 132 -3.68 -9.53 -7.36
N ILE A 133 -2.90 -8.55 -6.88
CA ILE A 133 -3.40 -7.58 -5.88
C ILE A 133 -3.42 -6.18 -6.48
N ILE A 134 -2.28 -5.71 -6.99
CA ILE A 134 -2.18 -4.31 -7.47
C ILE A 134 -2.88 -4.10 -8.81
N ALA A 135 -2.62 -4.96 -9.80
CA ALA A 135 -3.21 -4.81 -11.13
C ALA A 135 -4.74 -4.86 -11.07
N PRO A 136 -5.40 -5.78 -10.33
CA PRO A 136 -6.85 -5.73 -10.14
C PRO A 136 -7.30 -4.47 -9.39
N GLY A 137 -6.58 -4.04 -8.35
CA GLY A 137 -6.88 -2.80 -7.62
C GLY A 137 -6.86 -1.54 -8.51
N ILE A 138 -6.00 -1.53 -9.54
CA ILE A 138 -5.95 -0.45 -10.54
C ILE A 138 -7.04 -0.63 -11.60
N ILE A 139 -7.22 -1.84 -12.13
CA ILE A 139 -8.06 -2.09 -13.31
C ILE A 139 -9.56 -2.10 -12.97
N ILE A 140 -9.95 -2.69 -11.84
CA ILE A 140 -11.37 -2.83 -11.44
C ILE A 140 -12.09 -1.48 -11.38
N PRO A 141 -11.54 -0.42 -10.76
CA PRO A 141 -12.19 0.89 -10.76
C PRO A 141 -12.48 1.45 -12.16
N PHE A 142 -11.58 1.23 -13.12
CA PHE A 142 -11.83 1.64 -14.51
C PHE A 142 -12.93 0.81 -15.16
N ILE A 143 -12.95 -0.51 -14.93
CA ILE A 143 -14.03 -1.38 -15.42
C ILE A 143 -15.38 -0.92 -14.85
N GLU A 144 -15.46 -0.70 -13.53
CA GLU A 144 -16.66 -0.19 -12.86
C GLU A 144 -17.13 1.12 -13.50
N TYR A 145 -16.22 2.07 -13.71
CA TYR A 145 -16.55 3.34 -14.37
C TYR A 145 -17.09 3.13 -15.79
N PHE A 146 -16.43 2.33 -16.63
CA PHE A 146 -16.88 2.11 -18.01
C PHE A 146 -18.17 1.30 -18.12
N VAL A 147 -18.47 0.43 -17.15
CA VAL A 147 -19.69 -0.38 -17.12
C VAL A 147 -20.86 0.42 -16.56
N GLU A 148 -20.68 1.15 -15.46
CA GLU A 148 -21.72 1.98 -14.86
C GLU A 148 -22.10 3.16 -15.76
N ASN A 149 -21.14 3.76 -16.48
CA ASN A 149 -21.36 4.93 -17.33
C ASN A 149 -21.90 4.58 -18.74
N LYS A 150 -22.17 3.28 -19.00
CA LYS A 150 -22.85 2.79 -20.23
C LYS A 150 -24.36 2.56 -20.05
N ARG A 151 -24.88 2.69 -18.83
CA ARG A 151 -26.33 2.69 -18.54
C ARG A 151 -26.86 4.10 -18.41
#